data_AF-A0A8J2WUQ7-F1
#
_entry.id   AF-A0A8J2WUQ7-F1
#
_cell.length_a   1.000
_cell.length_b   1.000
_cell.length_c   1.000
_cell.angle_alpha   90.00
_cell.angle_beta   90.00
_cell.angle_gamma   90.00
#
_symmetry.space_group_name_H-M   'P 1'
#
loop_
_entity.id
_entity.type
_entity.pdbx_description
1 polymer ?
#
loop_
_entity_poly.entity_id
_entity_poly.type
_entity_poly.pdbx_seq_one_letter_code
_entity_poly.pdbx_strand_id
1 'polypeptide(L)'
;MSAMDTTDAAADSTEEPATKKARTEEPDTEPAAAPAPASEAPAPAPAPADAEEEEDDDAAKVRVIAGRRFANRDELWAHVLSLQRKIDGGVAEGADAFFLFALVTCHPGANEKLAPGAAKIGFDINQEYPDTKSFFVERTDGSRAGFSARKCVDELYPKDSTKSALTLGRQSMGAREYKESPQKKARDPPPRGAHVRIDGLSGQAIQYGEIKEALSEFAVPRFVDLNDDEGYAIARFDDNESAVKACACVEIEGAAVTVVVMAPELEDAYRKDADAKREAAREAKRGKGGKGGRGRGKGRGRSIRSAGRGRGRGRGRPGRGLGHYGPPKN
;
A
#
# COMPACT_ATOMS: atom_id res chain seq x y z
N MET A 1 37.35 32.33 19.54
CA MET A 1 38.62 31.73 20.02
C MET A 1 38.28 30.58 20.94
N SER A 2 38.34 29.36 20.41
CA SER A 2 38.72 28.12 21.09
C SER A 2 38.48 27.01 20.07
N ALA A 3 39.60 26.59 19.49
CA ALA A 3 39.72 25.53 18.51
C ALA A 3 39.96 24.20 19.23
N MET A 4 39.33 23.14 18.75
CA MET A 4 39.71 21.73 18.89
C MET A 4 39.15 21.10 17.59
N ASP A 5 39.90 20.85 16.52
CA ASP A 5 41.07 19.96 16.36
C ASP A 5 40.89 18.66 17.15
N THR A 6 40.76 17.52 16.47
CA THR A 6 41.79 16.46 16.38
C THR A 6 41.19 15.16 15.77
N THR A 7 41.81 14.67 14.69
CA THR A 7 41.99 13.27 14.19
C THR A 7 40.76 12.44 13.80
N ASP A 8 40.57 11.96 12.57
CA ASP A 8 41.45 11.27 11.59
C ASP A 8 42.14 10.02 12.15
N ALA A 9 41.56 8.85 11.83
CA ALA A 9 42.21 7.55 11.95
C ALA A 9 41.70 6.64 10.84
N ALA A 10 42.53 6.53 9.80
CA ALA A 10 42.47 5.51 8.78
C ALA A 10 43.00 4.16 9.29
N ALA A 11 42.37 3.07 8.85
CA ALA A 11 42.94 1.72 8.70
C ALA A 11 41.95 1.00 7.77
N ASP A 12 42.20 0.85 6.47
CA ASP A 12 43.22 0.03 5.82
C ASP A 12 43.43 -1.34 6.49
N SER A 13 42.84 -2.37 5.90
CA SER A 13 43.23 -3.77 6.09
C SER A 13 42.71 -4.55 4.89
N THR A 14 43.61 -4.64 3.92
CA THR A 14 43.58 -5.52 2.75
C THR A 14 43.83 -6.95 3.21
N GLU A 15 42.94 -7.92 2.94
CA GLU A 15 43.36 -9.32 2.86
C GLU A 15 42.41 -10.16 1.98
N GLU A 16 42.89 -10.40 0.75
CA GLU A 16 42.50 -11.50 -0.12
C GLU A 16 43.14 -12.79 0.42
N PRO A 17 42.49 -13.96 0.31
CA PRO A 17 43.12 -14.93 -0.60
C PRO A 17 42.16 -15.82 -1.40
N ALA A 18 42.41 -15.83 -2.70
CA ALA A 18 42.60 -16.98 -3.58
C ALA A 18 42.23 -18.41 -3.10
N THR A 19 41.38 -19.03 -3.94
CA THR A 19 41.44 -20.43 -4.42
C THR A 19 41.08 -21.59 -3.48
N LYS A 20 40.04 -22.36 -3.88
CA LYS A 20 40.21 -23.80 -4.17
C LYS A 20 39.03 -24.39 -4.95
N LYS A 21 39.40 -25.08 -6.03
CA LYS A 21 38.60 -26.00 -6.84
C LYS A 21 38.25 -27.28 -6.06
N ALA A 22 37.01 -27.72 -6.17
CA ALA A 22 36.55 -29.12 -6.11
C ALA A 22 35.18 -29.09 -6.83
N ARG A 23 34.92 -29.67 -8.00
CA ARG A 23 35.10 -31.03 -8.54
C ARG A 23 34.60 -32.13 -7.59
N THR A 24 33.31 -32.41 -7.68
CA THR A 24 32.63 -33.66 -7.30
C THR A 24 31.47 -33.80 -8.29
N GLU A 25 31.67 -34.54 -9.38
CA GLU A 25 31.18 -35.92 -9.58
C GLU A 25 29.65 -36.00 -9.62
N GLU A 26 29.15 -36.05 -10.86
CA GLU A 26 27.81 -36.52 -11.22
C GLU A 26 27.73 -38.03 -10.99
N PRO A 27 26.69 -38.55 -10.32
CA PRO A 27 26.26 -39.92 -10.54
C PRO A 27 25.18 -39.96 -11.61
N ASP A 28 25.56 -40.50 -12.77
CA ASP A 28 24.71 -41.25 -13.69
C ASP A 28 23.65 -42.06 -12.93
N THR A 29 22.37 -41.75 -13.14
CA THR A 29 21.28 -42.65 -12.79
C THR A 29 20.47 -42.94 -14.05
N GLU A 30 20.71 -44.15 -14.54
CA GLU A 30 20.11 -44.83 -15.68
C GLU A 30 18.57 -44.91 -15.57
N PRO A 31 17.84 -44.80 -16.69
CA PRO A 31 16.38 -44.82 -16.71
C PRO A 31 15.83 -46.25 -16.76
N ALA A 32 15.13 -46.67 -15.69
CA ALA A 32 14.48 -47.98 -15.65
C ALA A 32 12.93 -47.88 -15.67
N ALA A 33 12.37 -48.37 -16.77
CA ALA A 33 11.14 -49.16 -16.88
C ALA A 33 9.77 -48.53 -16.54
N ALA A 34 9.00 -48.23 -17.59
CA ALA A 34 7.59 -48.66 -17.72
C ALA A 34 7.58 -50.10 -18.33
N PRO A 35 6.51 -50.93 -18.29
CA PRO A 35 5.07 -50.58 -18.23
C PRO A 35 4.10 -51.53 -17.46
N ALA A 36 2.82 -51.08 -17.38
CA ALA A 36 1.55 -51.86 -17.37
C ALA A 36 1.02 -52.47 -16.03
N PRO A 37 -0.24 -52.96 -15.96
CA PRO A 37 -1.53 -52.29 -16.22
C PRO A 37 -2.61 -52.54 -15.13
N ALA A 38 -3.72 -51.80 -15.22
CA ALA A 38 -5.10 -52.15 -14.81
C ALA A 38 -5.44 -52.60 -13.36
N SER A 39 -6.22 -51.77 -12.67
CA SER A 39 -7.22 -52.20 -11.66
C SER A 39 -8.26 -51.08 -11.54
N GLU A 40 -9.39 -51.22 -12.23
CA GLU A 40 -10.66 -51.71 -11.70
C GLU A 40 -11.45 -50.59 -11.01
N ALA A 41 -12.46 -50.12 -11.75
CA ALA A 41 -13.35 -49.03 -11.38
C ALA A 41 -14.42 -49.50 -10.39
N PRO A 42 -14.61 -48.79 -9.25
CA PRO A 42 -15.86 -48.86 -8.51
C PRO A 42 -16.88 -47.88 -9.10
N ALA A 43 -18.08 -48.37 -9.33
CA ALA A 43 -19.24 -47.65 -9.86
C ALA A 43 -19.59 -46.39 -9.02
N PRO A 44 -20.01 -45.28 -9.67
CA PRO A 44 -20.44 -44.09 -8.95
C PRO A 44 -21.82 -44.30 -8.31
N ALA A 45 -21.90 -44.06 -7.01
CA ALA A 45 -23.15 -43.98 -6.27
C ALA A 45 -23.98 -42.75 -6.70
N PRO A 46 -25.32 -42.85 -6.71
CA PRO A 46 -26.21 -41.77 -7.13
C PRO A 46 -26.23 -40.60 -6.13
N ALA A 47 -26.35 -39.40 -6.70
CA ALA A 47 -26.26 -38.09 -6.07
C ALA A 47 -27.26 -37.84 -4.92
N PRO A 48 -26.87 -37.07 -3.88
CA PRO A 48 -27.79 -36.27 -3.10
C PRO A 48 -28.16 -34.99 -3.87
N ALA A 49 -29.45 -34.69 -3.81
CA ALA A 49 -30.14 -33.59 -4.49
C ALA A 49 -29.80 -32.20 -3.94
N ASP A 50 -29.82 -31.23 -4.84
CA ASP A 50 -30.10 -29.81 -4.66
C ASP A 50 -29.39 -29.09 -3.50
N ALA A 51 -28.08 -28.86 -3.69
CA ALA A 51 -27.45 -27.63 -3.23
C ALA A 51 -27.51 -26.65 -4.41
N GLU A 52 -28.16 -25.50 -4.23
CA GLU A 52 -28.13 -24.41 -5.19
C GLU A 52 -26.67 -23.99 -5.38
N GLU A 53 -26.05 -24.50 -6.44
CA GLU A 53 -24.77 -24.02 -6.96
C GLU A 53 -25.02 -22.59 -7.43
N GLU A 54 -24.66 -21.61 -6.61
CA GLU A 54 -24.32 -20.29 -7.12
C GLU A 54 -23.17 -20.51 -8.10
N GLU A 55 -23.50 -20.66 -9.39
CA GLU A 55 -22.53 -20.66 -10.48
C GLU A 55 -21.77 -19.34 -10.41
N ASP A 56 -20.65 -19.37 -9.70
CA ASP A 56 -19.67 -18.31 -9.61
C ASP A 56 -19.27 -17.88 -11.03
N ASP A 57 -19.81 -16.74 -11.46
CA ASP A 57 -19.42 -15.97 -12.65
C ASP A 57 -17.90 -15.61 -12.67
N ASP A 58 -17.13 -16.01 -11.65
CA ASP A 58 -15.68 -15.85 -11.51
C ASP A 58 -14.85 -16.84 -12.35
N ALA A 59 -15.43 -17.93 -12.87
CA ALA A 59 -14.72 -18.87 -13.75
C ALA A 59 -14.26 -18.23 -15.09
N ALA A 60 -14.81 -17.08 -15.47
CA ALA A 60 -14.59 -16.46 -16.78
C ALA A 60 -13.29 -15.65 -16.94
N LYS A 61 -12.48 -15.44 -15.89
CA LYS A 61 -11.26 -14.61 -15.98
C LYS A 61 -10.00 -15.26 -15.41
N VAL A 62 -9.79 -16.55 -15.69
CA VAL A 62 -8.46 -17.17 -15.48
C VAL A 62 -7.41 -16.37 -16.26
N ARG A 63 -6.43 -15.78 -15.56
CA ARG A 63 -5.34 -15.02 -16.19
C ARG A 63 -4.09 -15.87 -16.27
N VAL A 64 -3.36 -15.73 -17.38
CA VAL A 64 -2.08 -16.41 -17.58
C VAL A 64 -0.96 -15.37 -17.59
N ILE A 65 0.00 -15.49 -16.67
CA ILE A 65 1.16 -14.59 -16.55
C ILE A 65 2.41 -15.45 -16.50
N ALA A 66 3.33 -15.26 -17.45
CA ALA A 66 4.56 -16.03 -17.55
C ALA A 66 4.34 -17.56 -17.50
N GLY A 67 3.27 -18.05 -18.15
CA GLY A 67 2.90 -19.47 -18.18
C GLY A 67 2.18 -20.00 -16.94
N ARG A 68 2.07 -19.21 -15.86
CA ARG A 68 1.29 -19.55 -14.66
C ARG A 68 -0.16 -19.10 -14.80
N ARG A 69 -1.10 -19.93 -14.37
CA ARG A 69 -2.54 -19.64 -14.39
C ARG A 69 -2.97 -19.19 -13.00
N PHE A 70 -3.80 -18.15 -12.93
CA PHE A 70 -4.40 -17.64 -11.70
C PHE A 70 -5.91 -17.57 -11.90
N ALA A 71 -6.66 -18.25 -11.04
CA ALA A 71 -8.11 -18.29 -11.09
C ALA A 71 -8.70 -16.91 -10.75
N ASN A 72 -8.17 -16.28 -9.70
CA ASN A 72 -8.69 -15.01 -9.20
C ASN A 72 -7.58 -14.02 -8.80
N ARG A 73 -8.02 -12.81 -8.45
CA ARG A 73 -7.15 -11.70 -8.03
C ARG A 73 -6.32 -12.05 -6.79
N ASP A 74 -6.92 -12.78 -5.85
CA ASP A 74 -6.31 -13.04 -4.54
C ASP A 74 -5.22 -14.12 -4.64
N GLU A 75 -5.39 -15.12 -5.50
CA GLU A 75 -4.36 -16.11 -5.83
C GLU A 75 -3.14 -15.44 -6.47
N LEU A 76 -3.36 -14.54 -7.44
CA LEU A 76 -2.27 -13.76 -8.03
C LEU A 76 -1.58 -12.89 -6.98
N TRP A 77 -2.34 -12.22 -6.12
CA TRP A 77 -1.78 -11.38 -5.07
C TRP A 77 -0.99 -12.18 -4.02
N ALA A 78 -1.49 -13.35 -3.62
CA ALA A 78 -0.80 -14.26 -2.72
C ALA A 78 0.54 -14.72 -3.31
N HIS A 79 0.57 -15.02 -4.61
CA HIS A 79 1.82 -15.35 -5.31
C HIS A 79 2.80 -14.18 -5.32
N VAL A 80 2.33 -12.96 -5.61
CA VAL A 80 3.16 -11.75 -5.54
C VAL A 80 3.74 -11.53 -4.14
N LEU A 81 2.94 -11.71 -3.08
CA LEU A 81 3.42 -11.60 -1.69
C LEU A 81 4.47 -12.66 -1.34
N SER A 82 4.34 -13.89 -1.88
CA SER A 82 5.34 -14.94 -1.71
C SER A 82 6.68 -14.53 -2.33
N LEU A 83 6.65 -13.87 -3.51
CA LEU A 83 7.84 -13.35 -4.17
C LEU A 83 8.46 -12.18 -3.40
N GLN A 84 7.65 -11.29 -2.82
CA GLN A 84 8.16 -10.21 -1.96
C GLN A 84 8.97 -10.75 -0.78
N ARG A 85 8.46 -11.79 -0.10
CA ARG A 85 9.18 -12.42 1.02
C ARG A 85 10.45 -13.14 0.56
N LYS A 86 10.40 -13.79 -0.59
CA LYS A 86 11.53 -14.54 -1.16
C LYS A 86 12.68 -13.63 -1.60
N ILE A 87 12.35 -12.46 -2.15
CA ILE A 87 13.33 -11.54 -2.75
C ILE A 87 13.84 -10.50 -1.73
N ASP A 88 13.15 -10.25 -0.62
CA ASP A 88 13.33 -9.09 0.27
C ASP A 88 14.79 -8.59 0.41
N GLY A 89 15.07 -7.41 -0.16
CA GLY A 89 16.40 -6.78 -0.17
C GLY A 89 17.31 -7.22 -1.32
N GLY A 90 16.80 -7.96 -2.31
CA GLY A 90 17.57 -8.58 -3.39
C GLY A 90 16.97 -8.40 -4.78
N VAL A 91 17.59 -9.10 -5.74
CA VAL A 91 17.21 -9.15 -7.15
C VAL A 91 16.55 -10.50 -7.41
N ALA A 92 15.44 -10.51 -8.16
CA ALA A 92 14.80 -11.73 -8.60
C ALA A 92 15.64 -12.44 -9.66
N GLU A 93 15.67 -13.77 -9.62
CA GLU A 93 16.39 -14.60 -10.58
C GLU A 93 15.48 -15.64 -11.24
N GLY A 94 15.91 -16.16 -12.39
CA GLY A 94 15.25 -17.26 -13.10
C GLY A 94 13.76 -17.02 -13.39
N ALA A 95 12.92 -17.98 -12.97
CA ALA A 95 11.48 -17.94 -13.21
C ALA A 95 10.78 -16.77 -12.49
N ASP A 96 11.29 -16.34 -11.35
CA ASP A 96 10.69 -15.24 -10.57
C ASP A 96 10.94 -13.90 -11.26
N ALA A 97 12.15 -13.69 -11.81
CA ALA A 97 12.46 -12.54 -12.62
C ALA A 97 11.56 -12.47 -13.86
N PHE A 98 11.42 -13.60 -14.57
CA PHE A 98 10.57 -13.69 -15.76
C PHE A 98 9.10 -13.39 -15.43
N PHE A 99 8.59 -13.92 -14.32
CA PHE A 99 7.24 -13.61 -13.83
C PHE A 99 7.06 -12.13 -13.54
N LEU A 100 7.98 -11.50 -12.80
CA LEU A 100 7.89 -10.08 -12.46
C LEU A 100 8.02 -9.18 -13.70
N PHE A 101 8.83 -9.57 -14.69
CA PHE A 101 8.89 -8.89 -15.99
C PHE A 101 7.55 -8.96 -16.73
N ALA A 102 6.91 -10.14 -16.77
CA ALA A 102 5.58 -10.26 -17.35
C ALA A 102 4.56 -9.41 -16.59
N LEU A 103 4.59 -9.43 -15.25
CA LEU A 103 3.67 -8.67 -14.42
C LEU A 103 3.78 -7.15 -14.63
N VAL A 104 5.00 -6.60 -14.75
CA VAL A 104 5.19 -5.16 -14.96
C VAL A 104 4.74 -4.69 -16.34
N THR A 105 4.68 -5.56 -17.36
CA THR A 105 4.10 -5.20 -18.67
C THR A 105 2.60 -4.92 -18.59
N CYS A 106 1.92 -5.42 -17.56
CA CYS A 106 0.52 -5.13 -17.27
C CYS A 106 0.33 -3.81 -16.52
N HIS A 107 1.40 -3.11 -16.13
CA HIS A 107 1.29 -1.84 -15.43
C HIS A 107 0.82 -0.74 -16.40
N PRO A 108 -0.08 0.18 -16.01
CA PRO A 108 -0.54 1.26 -16.91
C PRO A 108 0.59 2.20 -17.37
N GLY A 109 1.67 2.29 -16.59
CA GLY A 109 2.91 3.00 -16.94
C GLY A 109 4.06 2.09 -17.39
N ALA A 110 3.79 0.90 -17.92
CA ALA A 110 4.82 -0.09 -18.27
C ALA A 110 5.91 0.50 -19.18
N ASN A 111 5.52 1.24 -20.21
CA ASN A 111 6.44 1.87 -21.16
C ASN A 111 7.45 2.79 -20.47
N GLU A 112 6.96 3.64 -19.56
CA GLU A 112 7.84 4.56 -18.82
C GLU A 112 8.75 3.80 -17.86
N LYS A 113 8.28 2.72 -17.24
CA LYS A 113 9.05 1.96 -16.24
C LYS A 113 10.14 1.10 -16.89
N LEU A 114 9.83 0.49 -18.04
CA LEU A 114 10.72 -0.43 -18.75
C LEU A 114 11.70 0.26 -19.72
N ALA A 115 11.41 1.48 -20.20
CA ALA A 115 12.34 2.20 -21.09
C ALA A 115 13.57 2.74 -20.33
N PRO A 116 14.78 2.76 -20.93
CA PRO A 116 15.11 2.35 -22.31
C PRO A 116 15.24 0.82 -22.52
N GLY A 117 15.24 0.08 -21.43
CA GLY A 117 15.29 -1.38 -21.38
C GLY A 117 15.42 -1.79 -19.91
N ALA A 118 14.96 -2.99 -19.58
CA ALA A 118 15.00 -3.49 -18.22
C ALA A 118 16.08 -4.57 -18.10
N ALA A 119 17.06 -4.35 -17.21
CA ALA A 119 18.17 -5.26 -17.00
C ALA A 119 17.87 -6.25 -15.87
N LYS A 120 17.34 -5.77 -14.74
CA LYS A 120 17.03 -6.58 -13.54
C LYS A 120 15.76 -6.09 -12.87
N ILE A 121 15.13 -6.95 -12.08
CA ILE A 121 13.95 -6.63 -11.27
C ILE A 121 14.17 -7.15 -9.85
N GLY A 122 13.85 -6.35 -8.83
CA GLY A 122 14.10 -6.71 -7.44
C GLY A 122 13.08 -6.08 -6.50
N PHE A 123 13.26 -6.30 -5.19
CA PHE A 123 12.39 -5.74 -4.15
C PHE A 123 13.24 -5.09 -3.06
N ASP A 124 13.10 -3.77 -2.90
CA ASP A 124 13.94 -2.97 -2.00
C ASP A 124 13.17 -1.73 -1.51
N ILE A 125 13.77 -0.97 -0.59
CA ILE A 125 13.27 0.30 -0.10
C ILE A 125 13.14 1.30 -1.26
N ASN A 126 11.98 1.93 -1.38
CA ASN A 126 11.76 2.93 -2.41
C ASN A 126 12.55 4.20 -2.09
N GLN A 127 13.46 4.61 -2.98
CA GLN A 127 14.25 5.84 -2.82
C GLN A 127 13.38 7.11 -2.71
N GLU A 128 12.21 7.13 -3.35
CA GLU A 128 11.26 8.25 -3.26
C GLU A 128 10.48 8.25 -1.94
N TYR A 129 10.30 7.08 -1.32
CA TYR A 129 9.47 6.86 -0.14
C TYR A 129 10.15 5.85 0.79
N PRO A 130 11.14 6.29 1.61
CA PRO A 130 12.02 5.40 2.37
C PRO A 130 11.29 4.54 3.40
N ASP A 131 10.08 4.95 3.81
CA ASP A 131 9.24 4.18 4.74
C ASP A 131 8.55 2.98 4.09
N THR A 132 8.71 2.78 2.78
CA THR A 132 7.99 1.75 2.02
C THR A 132 8.93 0.93 1.14
N LYS A 133 8.75 -0.40 1.15
CA LYS A 133 9.41 -1.30 0.20
C LYS A 133 8.53 -1.50 -1.04
N SER A 134 9.14 -1.58 -2.21
CA SER A 134 8.43 -1.81 -3.47
C SER A 134 9.29 -2.57 -4.47
N PHE A 135 8.66 -3.14 -5.50
CA PHE A 135 9.41 -3.71 -6.61
C PHE A 135 10.05 -2.59 -7.42
N PHE A 136 11.29 -2.79 -7.84
CA PHE A 136 12.02 -1.87 -8.71
C PHE A 136 12.51 -2.59 -9.96
N VAL A 137 12.55 -1.87 -11.06
CA VAL A 137 13.23 -2.27 -12.28
C VAL A 137 14.54 -1.49 -12.36
N GLU A 138 15.66 -2.19 -12.43
CA GLU A 138 16.95 -1.62 -12.80
C GLU A 138 17.08 -1.67 -14.32
N ARG A 139 17.22 -0.50 -14.93
CA ARG A 139 17.27 -0.35 -16.38
C ARG A 139 18.67 -0.57 -16.91
N THR A 140 18.78 -0.70 -18.23
CA THR A 140 20.07 -0.87 -18.91
C THR A 140 21.02 0.32 -18.76
N ASP A 141 20.50 1.51 -18.41
CA ASP A 141 21.28 2.71 -18.10
C ASP A 141 21.69 2.82 -16.61
N GLY A 142 21.35 1.82 -15.80
CA GLY A 142 21.61 1.79 -14.35
C GLY A 142 20.59 2.57 -13.51
N SER A 143 19.64 3.26 -14.12
CA SER A 143 18.58 3.95 -13.37
C SER A 143 17.56 2.96 -12.80
N ARG A 144 17.01 3.27 -11.63
CA ARG A 144 16.00 2.45 -10.95
C ARG A 144 14.62 3.10 -11.04
N ALA A 145 13.61 2.30 -11.36
CA ALA A 145 12.22 2.74 -11.38
C ALA A 145 11.34 1.82 -10.55
N GLY A 146 10.77 2.34 -9.46
CA GLY A 146 9.80 1.61 -8.65
C GLY A 146 8.47 1.41 -9.37
N PHE A 147 7.83 0.26 -9.21
CA PHE A 147 6.45 0.02 -9.65
C PHE A 147 5.64 -0.70 -8.58
N SER A 148 4.33 -0.49 -8.61
CA SER A 148 3.42 -1.12 -7.65
C SER A 148 2.84 -2.40 -8.24
N ALA A 149 3.21 -3.56 -7.68
CA ALA A 149 2.59 -4.83 -8.08
C ALA A 149 1.08 -4.82 -7.87
N ARG A 150 0.58 -4.12 -6.84
CA ARG A 150 -0.85 -3.96 -6.60
C ARG A 150 -1.56 -3.30 -7.78
N LYS A 151 -0.96 -2.27 -8.40
CA LYS A 151 -1.49 -1.65 -9.61
C LYS A 151 -1.51 -2.61 -10.80
N CYS A 152 -0.49 -3.46 -10.93
CA CYS A 152 -0.46 -4.48 -12.00
C CYS A 152 -1.60 -5.49 -11.82
N VAL A 153 -1.83 -5.96 -10.59
CA VAL A 153 -2.91 -6.89 -10.25
C VAL A 153 -4.29 -6.25 -10.45
N ASP A 154 -4.47 -5.00 -10.00
CA ASP A 154 -5.73 -4.27 -10.16
C ASP A 154 -6.05 -3.97 -11.64
N GLU A 155 -5.05 -3.84 -12.51
CA GLU A 155 -5.24 -3.70 -13.97
C GLU A 155 -5.67 -5.03 -14.62
N LEU A 156 -5.11 -6.16 -14.17
CA LEU A 156 -5.44 -7.49 -14.67
C LEU A 156 -6.82 -7.99 -14.22
N TYR A 157 -7.18 -7.62 -12.99
CA TYR A 157 -8.46 -7.91 -12.35
C TYR A 157 -9.12 -6.59 -11.95
N PRO A 158 -9.65 -5.83 -12.94
CA PRO A 158 -10.39 -4.62 -12.62
C PRO A 158 -11.54 -5.01 -11.71
N LYS A 159 -11.62 -4.37 -10.54
CA LYS A 159 -12.75 -4.57 -9.64
C LYS A 159 -14.00 -4.17 -10.41
N ASP A 160 -14.86 -5.15 -10.72
CA ASP A 160 -16.14 -5.00 -11.45
C ASP A 160 -17.15 -4.08 -10.74
N SER A 161 -16.70 -3.30 -9.75
CA SER A 161 -17.37 -2.07 -9.35
C SER A 161 -17.54 -1.15 -10.57
N THR A 162 -18.75 -1.19 -11.12
CA THR A 162 -19.43 -0.25 -12.02
C THR A 162 -19.40 1.23 -11.55
N LYS A 163 -18.46 1.60 -10.67
CA LYS A 163 -18.19 2.95 -10.17
C LYS A 163 -16.73 3.41 -10.33
N SER A 164 -15.79 2.55 -10.74
CA SER A 164 -14.35 2.89 -10.74
C SER A 164 -13.80 3.40 -12.09
N ALA A 165 -14.50 3.17 -13.21
CA ALA A 165 -14.08 3.59 -14.56
C ALA A 165 -13.90 5.13 -14.71
N LEU A 166 -14.48 5.94 -13.80
CA LEU A 166 -14.31 7.39 -13.79
C LEU A 166 -13.00 7.87 -13.12
N THR A 167 -12.19 6.99 -12.52
CA THR A 167 -11.04 7.41 -11.71
C THR A 167 -9.67 7.09 -12.31
N LEU A 168 -9.57 6.13 -13.24
CA LEU A 168 -8.29 5.72 -13.84
C LEU A 168 -7.85 6.59 -15.04
N GLY A 169 -8.75 7.37 -15.64
CA GLY A 169 -8.41 8.40 -16.64
C GLY A 169 -7.75 9.67 -16.07
N ARG A 170 -7.32 9.69 -14.80
CA ARG A 170 -6.96 10.93 -14.08
C ARG A 170 -5.51 10.97 -13.57
N GLN A 171 -4.56 10.36 -14.28
CA GLN A 171 -3.12 10.45 -13.96
C GLN A 171 -2.27 11.16 -15.01
N SER A 172 -2.79 11.58 -16.16
CA SER A 172 -2.03 12.44 -17.08
C SER A 172 -2.37 13.91 -16.89
N MET A 173 -1.45 14.64 -16.25
CA MET A 173 -1.10 16.04 -16.49
C MET A 173 -2.20 17.12 -16.30
N GLY A 174 -2.12 17.85 -15.18
CA GLY A 174 -2.71 19.18 -15.07
C GLY A 174 -3.12 19.55 -13.65
N ALA A 175 -2.64 20.71 -13.19
CA ALA A 175 -2.99 21.38 -11.94
C ALA A 175 -4.42 21.04 -11.47
N ARG A 176 -4.51 20.19 -10.45
CA ARG A 176 -5.77 19.69 -9.91
C ARG A 176 -6.40 20.83 -9.10
N GLU A 177 -7.36 21.51 -9.71
CA GLU A 177 -8.37 22.28 -8.99
C GLU A 177 -8.94 21.37 -7.90
N TYR A 178 -8.72 21.77 -6.65
CA TYR A 178 -9.09 21.04 -5.44
C TYR A 178 -10.61 21.07 -5.31
N LYS A 179 -11.32 20.31 -6.15
CA LYS A 179 -12.73 20.03 -5.93
C LYS A 179 -12.81 19.24 -4.63
N GLU A 180 -13.30 19.94 -3.61
CA GLU A 180 -13.65 19.44 -2.28
C GLU A 180 -14.12 17.98 -2.40
N SER A 181 -13.41 17.07 -1.72
CA SER A 181 -13.88 15.69 -1.62
C SER A 181 -15.33 15.73 -1.15
N PRO A 182 -16.26 14.93 -1.73
CA PRO A 182 -17.67 14.96 -1.38
C PRO A 182 -17.74 14.95 0.14
N GLN A 183 -18.27 16.04 0.71
CA GLN A 183 -18.28 16.26 2.14
C GLN A 183 -18.83 14.97 2.75
N LYS A 184 -17.99 14.25 3.49
CA LYS A 184 -18.40 13.03 4.20
C LYS A 184 -19.63 13.45 4.97
N LYS A 185 -20.82 13.01 4.52
CA LYS A 185 -22.08 13.27 5.22
C LYS A 185 -21.80 12.96 6.68
N ALA A 186 -22.10 13.91 7.56
CA ALA A 186 -21.91 13.74 8.99
C ALA A 186 -22.55 12.40 9.36
N ARG A 187 -21.71 11.44 9.71
CA ARG A 187 -22.15 10.08 10.00
C ARG A 187 -22.88 10.17 11.32
N ASP A 188 -24.07 9.59 11.42
CA ASP A 188 -24.85 9.66 12.65
C ASP A 188 -23.99 9.17 13.83
N PRO A 189 -24.03 9.89 14.97
CA PRO A 189 -23.26 9.50 16.14
C PRO A 189 -23.75 8.10 16.59
N PRO A 190 -22.84 7.20 16.98
CA PRO A 190 -23.23 5.88 17.45
C PRO A 190 -24.18 5.98 18.65
N PRO A 191 -25.09 5.02 18.84
CA PRO A 191 -25.98 4.98 20.00
C PRO A 191 -25.17 4.99 21.31
N ARG A 192 -25.78 5.46 22.39
CA ARG A 192 -25.17 5.41 23.74
C ARG A 192 -25.17 3.97 24.24
N GLY A 193 -24.09 3.55 24.88
CA GLY A 193 -23.86 2.18 25.35
C GLY A 193 -23.12 1.28 24.33
N ALA A 194 -22.63 1.86 23.23
CA ALA A 194 -21.89 1.14 22.19
C ALA A 194 -20.37 1.16 22.41
N HIS A 195 -19.90 1.61 23.58
CA HIS A 195 -18.49 1.71 23.93
C HIS A 195 -18.15 0.77 25.08
N VAL A 196 -17.07 0.03 24.91
CA VAL A 196 -16.57 -0.93 25.89
C VAL A 196 -15.14 -0.56 26.26
N ARG A 197 -14.86 -0.51 27.56
CA ARG A 197 -13.53 -0.29 28.12
C ARG A 197 -12.91 -1.65 28.46
N ILE A 198 -11.67 -1.84 28.03
CA ILE A 198 -10.87 -3.05 28.23
C ILE A 198 -9.69 -2.65 29.09
N ASP A 199 -9.72 -3.02 30.36
CA ASP A 199 -8.64 -2.81 31.32
C ASP A 199 -7.78 -4.08 31.44
N GLY A 200 -6.54 -3.93 31.94
CA GLY A 200 -5.62 -5.05 32.14
C GLY A 200 -4.65 -5.31 30.98
N LEU A 201 -4.50 -4.35 30.07
CA LEU A 201 -3.53 -4.43 28.96
C LEU A 201 -2.14 -3.92 29.35
N SER A 202 -1.92 -3.60 30.64
CA SER A 202 -0.65 -3.04 31.09
C SER A 202 0.49 -4.09 31.09
N GLY A 203 1.66 -3.68 30.58
CA GLY A 203 2.87 -4.50 30.61
C GLY A 203 3.00 -5.53 29.48
N GLN A 204 2.03 -5.63 28.58
CA GLN A 204 2.12 -6.46 27.38
C GLN A 204 2.07 -5.59 26.12
N ALA A 205 2.85 -5.96 25.11
CA ALA A 205 2.90 -5.27 23.83
C ALA A 205 1.73 -5.72 22.92
N ILE A 206 0.50 -5.65 23.43
CA ILE A 206 -0.70 -6.07 22.70
C ILE A 206 -0.97 -5.05 21.59
N GLN A 207 -1.05 -5.52 20.35
CA GLN A 207 -1.32 -4.68 19.20
C GLN A 207 -2.82 -4.49 18.98
N TYR A 208 -3.17 -3.37 18.33
CA TYR A 208 -4.54 -3.09 17.87
C TYR A 208 -5.19 -4.26 17.12
N GLY A 209 -4.41 -5.01 16.32
CA GLY A 209 -4.91 -6.13 15.54
C GLY A 209 -5.43 -7.28 16.41
N GLU A 210 -4.73 -7.56 17.50
CA GLU A 210 -4.98 -8.69 18.40
C GLU A 210 -6.23 -8.44 19.25
N ILE A 211 -6.38 -7.21 19.79
CA ILE A 211 -7.61 -6.79 20.48
C ILE A 211 -8.81 -6.88 19.53
N LYS A 212 -8.62 -6.44 18.28
CA LYS A 212 -9.69 -6.48 17.28
C LYS A 212 -10.07 -7.92 16.93
N GLU A 213 -9.11 -8.82 16.77
CA GLU A 213 -9.34 -10.23 16.47
C GLU A 213 -10.07 -10.93 17.61
N ALA A 214 -9.60 -10.76 18.85
CA ALA A 214 -10.23 -11.32 20.04
C ALA A 214 -11.67 -10.83 20.25
N LEU A 215 -11.92 -9.52 20.05
CA LEU A 215 -13.29 -8.99 20.14
C LEU A 215 -14.19 -9.47 18.99
N SER A 216 -13.63 -9.67 17.79
CA SER A 216 -14.39 -10.05 16.59
C SER A 216 -15.04 -11.43 16.70
N GLU A 217 -14.56 -12.29 17.60
CA GLU A 217 -15.23 -13.56 17.94
C GLU A 217 -16.63 -13.33 18.55
N PHE A 218 -16.80 -12.26 19.32
CA PHE A 218 -18.08 -11.92 19.96
C PHE A 218 -18.88 -10.89 19.15
N ALA A 219 -18.20 -9.83 18.68
CA ALA A 219 -18.77 -8.78 17.86
C ALA A 219 -17.67 -7.99 17.14
N VAL A 220 -17.89 -7.59 15.89
CA VAL A 220 -16.88 -6.84 15.12
C VAL A 220 -16.79 -5.39 15.62
N PRO A 221 -15.68 -4.96 16.26
CA PRO A 221 -15.54 -3.57 16.67
C PRO A 221 -15.26 -2.71 15.43
N ARG A 222 -15.91 -1.55 15.39
CA ARG A 222 -15.75 -0.56 14.31
C ARG A 222 -14.46 0.23 14.46
N PHE A 223 -14.06 0.49 15.69
CA PHE A 223 -12.83 1.17 16.03
C PHE A 223 -12.35 0.74 17.41
N VAL A 224 -11.04 0.61 17.59
CA VAL A 224 -10.40 0.37 18.89
C VAL A 224 -9.39 1.49 19.12
N ASP A 225 -9.50 2.18 20.25
CA ASP A 225 -8.60 3.24 20.68
C ASP A 225 -7.71 2.67 21.79
N LEU A 226 -6.43 2.46 21.51
CA LEU A 226 -5.48 1.88 22.45
C LEU A 226 -4.74 3.00 23.19
N ASN A 227 -4.75 2.95 24.51
CA ASN A 227 -3.99 3.85 25.37
C ASN A 227 -2.89 3.05 26.08
N ASP A 228 -1.71 3.00 25.43
CA ASP A 228 -0.55 2.26 25.92
C ASP A 228 -0.03 2.79 27.28
N ASP A 229 -0.19 4.09 27.54
CA ASP A 229 0.33 4.75 28.74
C ASP A 229 -0.46 4.34 30.00
N GLU A 230 -1.78 4.20 29.87
CA GLU A 230 -2.68 3.84 30.96
C GLU A 230 -3.05 2.35 30.98
N GLY A 231 -2.65 1.58 29.94
CA GLY A 231 -2.87 0.13 29.87
C GLY A 231 -4.34 -0.26 29.69
N TYR A 232 -5.12 0.54 28.97
CA TYR A 232 -6.50 0.20 28.59
C TYR A 232 -6.78 0.49 27.12
N ALA A 233 -7.81 -0.14 26.59
CA ALA A 233 -8.36 0.15 25.27
C ALA A 233 -9.84 0.46 25.34
N ILE A 234 -10.33 1.27 24.40
CA ILE A 234 -11.76 1.56 24.24
C ILE A 234 -12.21 1.08 22.87
N ALA A 235 -13.05 0.06 22.84
CA ALA A 235 -13.66 -0.48 21.62
C ALA A 235 -15.03 0.16 21.38
N ARG A 236 -15.29 0.53 20.12
CA ARG A 236 -16.56 1.12 19.66
C ARG A 236 -17.28 0.14 18.75
N PHE A 237 -18.55 -0.13 19.05
CA PHE A 237 -19.43 -1.00 18.28
C PHE A 237 -20.50 -0.16 17.54
N ASP A 238 -21.18 -0.78 16.59
CA ASP A 238 -22.31 -0.14 15.91
C ASP A 238 -23.60 -0.22 16.76
N ASP A 239 -23.73 -1.25 17.61
CA ASP A 239 -24.92 -1.54 18.41
C ASP A 239 -24.58 -1.84 19.88
N ASN A 240 -25.54 -1.58 20.77
CA ASN A 240 -25.40 -1.83 22.21
C ASN A 240 -25.34 -3.34 22.54
N GLU A 241 -26.09 -4.16 21.80
CA GLU A 241 -26.07 -5.62 21.99
C GLU A 241 -24.69 -6.21 21.70
N SER A 242 -24.03 -5.69 20.67
CA SER A 242 -22.66 -6.05 20.30
C SER A 242 -21.65 -5.69 21.40
N ALA A 243 -21.82 -4.51 22.02
CA ALA A 243 -21.00 -4.10 23.16
C ALA A 243 -21.19 -5.02 24.38
N VAL A 244 -22.44 -5.43 24.68
CA VAL A 244 -22.73 -6.37 25.77
C VAL A 244 -22.17 -7.77 25.49
N LYS A 245 -22.26 -8.26 24.25
CA LYS A 245 -21.66 -9.55 23.85
C LYS A 245 -20.14 -9.52 24.01
N ALA A 246 -19.49 -8.41 23.66
CA ALA A 246 -18.06 -8.24 23.81
C ALA A 246 -17.59 -8.31 25.27
N CYS A 247 -18.43 -8.00 26.26
CA CYS A 247 -18.11 -8.18 27.68
C CYS A 247 -17.93 -9.65 28.10
N ALA A 248 -18.31 -10.62 27.26
CA ALA A 248 -18.00 -12.03 27.50
C ALA A 248 -16.53 -12.38 27.19
N CYS A 249 -15.76 -11.48 26.57
CA CYS A 249 -14.33 -11.64 26.36
C CYS A 249 -13.58 -11.45 27.68
N VAL A 250 -12.95 -12.53 28.18
CA VAL A 250 -12.22 -12.55 29.46
C VAL A 250 -10.71 -12.59 29.25
N GLU A 251 -10.24 -13.08 28.09
CA GLU A 251 -8.83 -13.24 27.78
C GLU A 251 -8.50 -12.71 26.38
N ILE A 252 -7.41 -11.96 26.27
CA ILE A 252 -6.83 -11.50 24.99
C ILE A 252 -5.37 -11.94 24.99
N GLU A 253 -5.01 -12.86 24.09
CA GLU A 253 -3.65 -13.42 23.98
C GLU A 253 -3.05 -13.98 25.30
N GLY A 254 -3.90 -14.59 26.13
CA GLY A 254 -3.48 -15.13 27.43
C GLY A 254 -3.33 -14.07 28.53
N ALA A 255 -3.67 -12.80 28.24
CA ALA A 255 -3.85 -11.76 29.23
C ALA A 255 -5.26 -11.81 29.79
N ALA A 256 -5.40 -11.90 31.12
CA ALA A 256 -6.68 -11.72 31.77
C ALA A 256 -7.08 -10.24 31.69
N VAL A 257 -8.12 -9.94 30.92
CA VAL A 257 -8.62 -8.57 30.71
C VAL A 257 -9.97 -8.40 31.37
N THR A 258 -10.27 -7.16 31.77
CA THR A 258 -11.58 -6.80 32.32
C THR A 258 -12.32 -5.93 31.31
N VAL A 259 -13.42 -6.45 30.78
CA VAL A 259 -14.17 -5.82 29.70
C VAL A 259 -15.51 -5.30 30.23
N VAL A 260 -15.66 -3.97 30.31
CA VAL A 260 -16.83 -3.31 30.94
C VAL A 260 -17.49 -2.35 29.96
N VAL A 261 -18.81 -2.46 29.78
CA VAL A 261 -19.59 -1.46 29.04
C VAL A 261 -19.48 -0.12 29.75
N MET A 262 -19.08 0.93 29.04
CA MET A 262 -18.92 2.25 29.64
C MET A 262 -20.27 2.80 30.10
N ALA A 263 -20.28 3.39 31.30
CA ALA A 263 -21.43 4.18 31.75
C ALA A 263 -21.64 5.39 30.81
N PRO A 264 -22.89 5.81 30.57
CA PRO A 264 -23.20 6.87 29.60
C PRO A 264 -22.51 8.20 29.89
N GLU A 265 -22.26 8.51 31.17
CA GLU A 265 -21.55 9.74 31.58
C GLU A 265 -20.07 9.71 31.19
N LEU A 266 -19.40 8.57 31.39
CA LEU A 266 -18.00 8.38 30.98
C LEU A 266 -17.87 8.32 29.46
N GLU A 267 -18.86 7.72 28.79
CA GLU A 267 -18.91 7.65 27.34
C GLU A 267 -19.04 9.05 26.71
N ASP A 268 -19.91 9.91 27.25
CA ASP A 268 -20.08 11.29 26.79
C ASP A 268 -18.80 12.12 27.02
N ALA A 269 -18.09 11.89 28.14
CA ALA A 269 -16.79 12.54 28.40
C ALA A 269 -15.72 12.09 27.40
N TYR A 270 -15.62 10.78 27.13
CA TYR A 270 -14.69 10.23 26.14
C TYR A 270 -14.99 10.73 24.72
N ARG A 271 -16.27 10.82 24.33
CA ARG A 271 -16.66 11.37 23.02
C ARG A 271 -16.20 12.82 22.85
N LYS A 272 -16.37 13.64 23.89
CA LYS A 272 -15.91 15.05 23.89
C LYS A 272 -14.39 15.15 23.76
N ASP A 273 -13.65 14.32 24.50
CA ASP A 273 -12.18 14.31 24.41
C ASP A 273 -11.70 13.86 23.03
N ALA A 274 -12.30 12.78 22.48
CA ALA A 274 -11.96 12.29 21.15
C ALA A 274 -12.25 13.32 20.04
N ASP A 275 -13.36 14.06 20.14
CA ASP A 275 -13.68 15.14 19.21
C ASP A 275 -12.73 16.34 19.37
N ALA A 276 -12.37 16.72 20.60
CA ALA A 276 -11.39 17.77 20.88
C ALA A 276 -10.00 17.40 20.32
N LYS A 277 -9.53 16.16 20.54
CA LYS A 277 -8.26 15.64 20.00
C LYS A 277 -8.29 15.64 18.46
N ARG A 278 -9.43 15.30 17.85
CA ARG A 278 -9.61 15.34 16.39
C ARG A 278 -9.62 16.76 15.84
N GLU A 279 -10.23 17.71 16.55
CA GLU A 279 -10.23 19.13 16.20
C GLU A 279 -8.81 19.71 16.31
N ALA A 280 -8.10 19.46 17.41
CA ALA A 280 -6.71 19.86 17.60
C ALA A 280 -5.79 19.29 16.51
N ALA A 281 -5.96 18.01 16.13
CA ALA A 281 -5.22 17.41 15.03
C ALA A 281 -5.54 18.05 13.65
N ARG A 282 -6.78 18.48 13.43
CA ARG A 282 -7.17 19.24 12.22
C ARG A 282 -6.57 20.63 12.23
N GLU A 283 -6.56 21.31 13.36
CA GLU A 283 -5.96 22.64 13.52
C GLU A 283 -4.44 22.59 13.32
N ALA A 284 -3.76 21.61 13.91
CA ALA A 284 -2.32 21.40 13.71
C ALA A 284 -1.96 21.18 12.23
N LYS A 285 -2.80 20.44 11.48
CA LYS A 285 -2.63 20.26 10.03
C LYS A 285 -2.92 21.53 9.24
N ARG A 286 -3.92 22.34 9.64
CA ARG A 286 -4.21 23.66 9.04
C ARG A 286 -3.04 24.63 9.24
N GLY A 287 -2.40 24.62 10.41
CA GLY A 287 -1.26 25.50 10.72
C GLY A 287 0.01 25.18 9.93
N LYS A 288 0.32 23.90 9.70
CA LYS A 288 1.55 23.49 8.97
C LYS A 288 1.45 23.60 7.45
N GLY A 289 0.25 23.58 6.86
CA GLY A 289 0.06 23.62 5.41
C GLY A 289 0.05 25.00 4.74
N GLY A 290 0.00 26.10 5.52
CA GLY A 290 -0.34 27.42 4.97
C GLY A 290 0.81 28.34 4.55
N LYS A 291 2.05 28.10 4.98
CA LYS A 291 3.10 29.14 4.91
C LYS A 291 4.23 28.93 3.89
N GLY A 292 4.31 27.76 3.24
CA GLY A 292 5.42 27.44 2.31
C GLY A 292 5.12 27.51 0.80
N GLY A 293 3.84 27.54 0.38
CA GLY A 293 3.45 27.24 -1.00
C GLY A 293 3.19 28.43 -1.94
N ARG A 294 3.45 29.68 -1.53
CA ARG A 294 3.41 30.84 -2.44
C ARG A 294 4.81 31.26 -2.86
N GLY A 295 5.60 30.27 -3.29
CA GLY A 295 6.65 30.52 -4.27
C GLY A 295 5.98 31.13 -5.49
N ARG A 296 6.18 32.43 -5.67
CA ARG A 296 5.79 33.22 -6.85
C ARG A 296 6.37 32.56 -8.10
N GLY A 297 5.64 31.60 -8.66
CA GLY A 297 5.79 31.18 -10.04
C GLY A 297 5.32 32.32 -10.95
N LYS A 298 6.14 33.37 -11.08
CA LYS A 298 6.17 34.27 -12.25
C LYS A 298 6.64 33.45 -13.45
N GLY A 299 5.87 32.43 -13.84
CA GLY A 299 6.15 31.53 -14.95
C GLY A 299 5.26 31.89 -16.13
N ARG A 300 5.78 32.74 -17.01
CA ARG A 300 5.19 33.07 -18.31
C ARG A 300 5.02 31.78 -19.14
N GLY A 301 3.82 31.21 -19.20
CA GLY A 301 3.40 30.31 -20.27
C GLY A 301 2.49 31.09 -21.23
N ARG A 302 3.04 31.97 -22.08
CA ARG A 302 3.12 31.73 -23.53
C ARG A 302 2.05 30.75 -24.01
N SER A 303 0.93 31.35 -24.43
CA SER A 303 0.04 30.81 -25.44
C SER A 303 0.85 30.41 -26.68
N ILE A 304 1.15 29.12 -26.83
CA ILE A 304 1.41 28.55 -28.15
C ILE A 304 0.04 28.27 -28.75
N ARG A 305 -0.45 29.25 -29.52
CA ARG A 305 -1.35 28.97 -30.63
C ARG A 305 -0.48 28.47 -31.78
N SER A 306 -0.73 27.24 -32.21
CA SER A 306 -0.61 26.80 -33.59
C SER A 306 -1.96 26.13 -33.90
N ALA A 307 -2.65 26.31 -35.01
CA ALA A 307 -2.58 27.24 -36.13
C ALA A 307 -4.00 27.26 -36.73
N GLY A 308 -4.53 28.43 -37.09
CA GLY A 308 -5.90 28.50 -37.61
C GLY A 308 -6.35 29.91 -37.98
N ARG A 309 -5.81 30.41 -39.09
CA ARG A 309 -6.21 31.58 -39.90
C ARG A 309 -7.23 32.57 -39.30
N GLY A 310 -6.74 33.74 -38.92
CA GLY A 310 -7.58 34.94 -38.74
C GLY A 310 -6.77 36.19 -39.03
N ARG A 311 -6.89 36.72 -40.26
CA ARG A 311 -6.36 38.03 -40.64
C ARG A 311 -7.06 39.10 -39.80
N GLY A 312 -6.32 39.77 -38.91
CA GLY A 312 -6.82 40.92 -38.16
C GLY A 312 -5.74 41.98 -38.08
N ARG A 313 -5.77 42.94 -39.00
CA ARG A 313 -5.00 44.18 -38.90
C ARG A 313 -5.57 45.01 -37.74
N GLY A 314 -4.73 45.36 -36.78
CA GLY A 314 -5.04 46.35 -35.73
C GLY A 314 -3.75 46.73 -35.01
N ARG A 315 -2.98 47.67 -35.56
CA ARG A 315 -2.86 49.06 -35.09
C ARG A 315 -2.76 49.20 -33.55
N GLY A 316 -1.52 49.34 -33.09
CA GLY A 316 -1.10 50.44 -32.22
C GLY A 316 -1.30 50.31 -30.71
N ARG A 317 -0.19 50.21 -29.98
CA ARG A 317 0.15 51.18 -28.91
C ARG A 317 1.61 51.05 -28.46
N PRO A 318 2.40 52.13 -28.47
CA PRO A 318 3.69 52.19 -27.78
C PRO A 318 3.50 52.71 -26.35
N GLY A 319 4.29 52.18 -25.40
CA GLY A 319 4.39 52.72 -24.05
C GLY A 319 5.26 51.81 -23.18
N ARG A 320 6.57 52.03 -23.14
CA ARG A 320 7.29 52.80 -22.09
C ARG A 320 7.20 52.15 -20.70
N GLY A 321 8.36 51.80 -20.15
CA GLY A 321 8.51 51.51 -18.73
C GLY A 321 9.79 50.76 -18.37
N LEU A 322 10.95 51.37 -18.64
CA LEU A 322 12.22 51.02 -18.01
C LEU A 322 12.09 51.14 -16.48
N GLY A 323 12.51 50.12 -15.75
CA GLY A 323 12.64 50.17 -14.29
C GLY A 323 13.90 49.43 -13.85
N HIS A 324 14.95 50.20 -13.60
CA HIS A 324 16.21 49.82 -12.99
C HIS A 324 16.04 49.04 -11.68
N TYR A 325 16.82 47.97 -11.49
CA TYR A 325 17.38 47.62 -10.18
C TYR A 325 18.82 47.12 -10.40
N GLY A 326 19.77 47.82 -9.78
CA GLY A 326 21.20 47.54 -9.83
C GLY A 326 21.63 46.38 -8.93
N PRO A 327 22.90 45.94 -9.06
CA PRO A 327 23.45 44.87 -8.25
C PRO A 327 23.86 45.36 -6.84
N PRO A 328 23.86 44.44 -5.85
CA PRO A 328 24.32 44.73 -4.49
C PRO A 328 25.83 44.94 -4.44
N LYS A 329 26.28 45.83 -3.56
CA LYS A 329 27.69 46.01 -3.22
C LYS A 329 28.12 44.96 -2.20
N ASN A 330 29.37 44.52 -2.35
CA ASN A 330 30.14 43.71 -1.39
C ASN A 330 30.26 44.39 -0.03
#